data_AF-A0A9D2N073-F1
#
_entry.id   AF-A0A9D2N073-F1
#
_cell.length_a   1.000
_cell.length_b   1.000
_cell.length_c   1.000
_cell.angle_alpha   90.00
_cell.angle_beta   90.00
_cell.angle_gamma   90.00
#
_symmetry.space_group_name_H-M   'P 1'
#
loop_
_entity.id
_entity.type
_entity.pdbx_description
1 polymer ?
#
loop_
_entity_poly.entity_id
_entity_poly.type
_entity_poly.pdbx_seq_one_letter_code
_entity_poly.pdbx_strand_id
1 'polypeptide(L)'
;MFEYVYPQFQSKRLLRAQMLEQIRDYPLRYLGLSHEGWAQGVAAGCRVSWSGGMLTVGRGIIYKEKRFYFLEEPCSLACEPLDRVRYLKVRLLPEVRSPGEVRGEGEIVLEERPVDDAFELELCRFRLQEGARLRDRHENFADFSTEYDTVDYTYAPWSGEENSVLNPLLLKQYAAELLAKGGTESVDAAFAMAVLSQGGAVCARAVREYIRHKTGKSPAKGVRPMYEGLLGILNEGKDRQEDGDRERSVLLI
;
A
#
# COMPACT_ATOMS: atom_id res chain seq x y z
N MET A 1 -29.59 -12.40 -15.81
CA MET A 1 -29.80 -13.75 -15.23
C MET A 1 -28.51 -14.16 -14.54
N PHE A 2 -28.55 -14.53 -13.26
CA PHE A 2 -27.38 -15.05 -12.54
C PHE A 2 -27.26 -16.56 -12.79
N GLU A 3 -26.08 -17.05 -13.14
CA GLU A 3 -25.82 -18.45 -13.48
C GLU A 3 -24.51 -18.90 -12.83
N TYR A 4 -24.47 -20.14 -12.34
CA TYR A 4 -23.27 -20.78 -11.82
C TYR A 4 -23.12 -22.16 -12.45
N VAL A 5 -21.99 -22.38 -13.13
CA VAL A 5 -21.70 -23.65 -13.80
C VAL A 5 -20.42 -24.23 -13.21
N TYR A 6 -20.51 -25.43 -12.65
CA TYR A 6 -19.40 -26.16 -12.06
C TYR A 6 -19.15 -27.45 -12.83
N PRO A 7 -18.00 -27.59 -13.52
CA PRO A 7 -17.70 -28.80 -14.27
C PRO A 7 -17.41 -29.97 -13.31
N GLN A 8 -18.17 -31.06 -13.45
CA GLN A 8 -17.97 -32.27 -12.65
C GLN A 8 -17.08 -33.27 -13.38
N PHE A 9 -15.92 -33.56 -12.79
CA PHE A 9 -15.00 -34.60 -13.25
C PHE A 9 -15.41 -35.95 -12.67
N GLN A 10 -15.75 -36.89 -13.53
CA GLN A 10 -16.14 -38.24 -13.13
C GLN A 10 -15.33 -39.27 -13.90
N SER A 11 -14.93 -40.34 -13.20
CA SER A 11 -14.29 -41.49 -13.84
C SER A 11 -15.16 -42.00 -14.99
N LYS A 12 -14.53 -42.34 -16.11
CA LYS A 12 -15.19 -42.81 -17.35
C LYS A 12 -16.07 -41.77 -18.08
N ARG A 13 -15.95 -40.47 -17.78
CA ARG A 13 -16.57 -39.40 -18.59
C ARG A 13 -15.52 -38.63 -19.40
N LEU A 14 -15.90 -38.24 -20.62
CA LEU A 14 -15.08 -37.42 -21.51
C LEU A 14 -14.94 -36.00 -20.95
N LEU A 15 -13.69 -35.55 -20.83
CA LEU A 15 -13.36 -34.16 -20.52
C LEU A 15 -13.57 -33.29 -21.76
N ARG A 16 -14.55 -32.40 -21.71
CA ARG A 16 -14.84 -31.47 -22.82
C ARG A 16 -13.96 -30.23 -22.69
N ALA A 17 -13.52 -29.66 -23.81
CA ALA A 17 -12.75 -28.40 -23.84
C ALA A 17 -13.45 -27.27 -23.07
N GLN A 18 -14.78 -27.15 -23.23
CA GLN A 18 -15.61 -26.20 -22.51
C GLN A 18 -15.50 -26.31 -20.98
N MET A 19 -15.25 -27.50 -20.42
CA MET A 19 -15.07 -27.67 -18.97
C MET A 19 -13.74 -27.08 -18.51
N LEU A 20 -12.68 -27.19 -19.33
CA LEU A 20 -11.39 -26.59 -19.04
C LEU A 20 -11.43 -25.06 -19.18
N GLU A 21 -12.12 -24.56 -20.22
CA GLU A 21 -12.39 -23.13 -20.40
C GLU A 21 -13.12 -22.55 -19.19
N GLN A 22 -14.14 -23.24 -18.67
CA GLN A 22 -14.86 -22.81 -17.47
C GLN A 22 -13.94 -22.69 -16.25
N ILE A 23 -13.03 -23.64 -16.02
CA ILE A 23 -12.11 -23.59 -14.88
C ILE A 23 -11.07 -22.49 -15.03
N ARG A 24 -10.52 -22.33 -16.24
CA ARG A 24 -9.55 -21.28 -16.55
C ARG A 24 -10.17 -19.89 -16.41
N ASP A 25 -11.37 -19.70 -16.96
CA ASP A 25 -12.00 -18.40 -17.08
C ASP A 25 -12.72 -17.97 -15.79
N TYR A 26 -13.14 -18.92 -14.93
CA TYR A 26 -13.89 -18.59 -13.71
C TYR A 26 -13.10 -17.68 -12.75
N PRO A 27 -11.83 -17.98 -12.37
CA PRO A 27 -11.03 -17.08 -11.54
C PRO A 27 -10.81 -15.72 -12.20
N LEU A 28 -10.52 -15.68 -13.51
CA LEU A 28 -10.29 -14.44 -14.25
C LEU A 28 -11.56 -13.57 -14.28
N ARG A 29 -12.72 -14.18 -14.51
CA ARG A 29 -14.02 -13.49 -14.49
C ARG A 29 -14.38 -13.01 -13.10
N TYR A 30 -14.19 -13.83 -12.07
CA TYR A 30 -14.42 -13.44 -10.69
C TYR A 30 -13.56 -12.25 -10.31
N LEU A 31 -12.25 -12.31 -10.58
CA LEU A 31 -11.31 -11.22 -10.32
C LEU A 31 -11.67 -9.96 -11.10
N GLY A 32 -11.96 -10.08 -12.40
CA GLY A 32 -12.36 -8.96 -13.24
C GLY A 32 -13.63 -8.26 -12.77
N LEU A 33 -14.66 -9.02 -12.38
CA LEU A 33 -15.92 -8.46 -11.87
C LEU A 33 -15.78 -7.90 -10.45
N SER A 34 -15.07 -8.59 -9.56
CA SER A 34 -14.87 -8.15 -8.18
C SER A 34 -13.97 -6.91 -8.05
N HIS A 35 -13.09 -6.67 -9.03
CA HIS A 35 -12.14 -5.55 -9.04
C HIS A 35 -12.43 -4.49 -10.12
N GLU A 36 -13.61 -4.53 -10.75
CA GLU A 36 -13.96 -3.60 -11.83
C GLU A 36 -13.89 -2.12 -11.39
N GLY A 37 -14.36 -1.85 -10.17
CA GLY A 37 -14.33 -0.52 -9.55
C GLY A 37 -13.05 -0.20 -8.78
N TRP A 38 -12.04 -1.07 -8.80
CA TRP A 38 -10.84 -0.87 -7.98
C TRP A 38 -9.82 0.03 -8.64
N ALA A 39 -9.16 0.85 -7.84
CA ALA A 39 -8.03 1.65 -8.27
C ALA A 39 -6.74 0.83 -8.36
N GLN A 40 -5.82 1.28 -9.19
CA GLN A 40 -4.51 0.66 -9.37
C GLN A 40 -3.65 0.81 -8.10
N GLY A 41 -2.75 -0.14 -7.87
CA GLY A 41 -1.90 -0.15 -6.69
C GLY A 41 -1.35 -1.52 -6.34
N VAL A 42 -0.57 -1.58 -5.27
CA VAL A 42 -0.18 -2.83 -4.62
C VAL A 42 -1.44 -3.47 -4.02
N ALA A 43 -1.73 -4.71 -4.40
CA ALA A 43 -2.87 -5.45 -3.89
C ALA A 43 -2.50 -6.26 -2.64
N ALA A 44 -1.28 -6.84 -2.62
CA ALA A 44 -0.77 -7.58 -1.47
C ALA A 44 0.77 -7.72 -1.53
N GLY A 45 1.41 -7.82 -0.37
CA GLY A 45 2.85 -8.13 -0.29
C GLY A 45 3.73 -6.98 -0.77
N CYS A 46 4.70 -7.27 -1.65
CA CYS A 46 5.67 -6.31 -2.18
C CYS A 46 6.47 -5.59 -1.08
N ARG A 47 6.72 -6.28 0.05
CA ARG A 47 7.47 -5.70 1.17
C ARG A 47 8.89 -5.41 0.73
N VAL A 48 9.35 -4.19 0.97
CA VAL A 48 10.73 -3.80 0.70
C VAL A 48 11.57 -4.04 1.95
N SER A 49 12.74 -4.62 1.76
CA SER A 49 13.75 -4.78 2.80
C SER A 49 15.13 -4.43 2.27
N TRP A 50 16.03 -3.97 3.14
CA TRP A 50 17.40 -3.64 2.78
C TRP A 50 18.41 -4.43 3.61
N SER A 51 19.43 -4.97 2.95
CA SER A 51 20.54 -5.68 3.60
C SER A 51 21.83 -5.52 2.81
N GLY A 52 22.85 -4.91 3.43
CA GLY A 52 24.21 -4.88 2.89
C GLY A 52 24.33 -4.25 1.48
N GLY A 53 23.61 -3.15 1.22
CA GLY A 53 23.61 -2.49 -0.09
C GLY A 53 22.69 -3.13 -1.12
N MET A 54 21.96 -4.19 -0.77
CA MET A 54 20.94 -4.82 -1.62
C MET A 54 19.54 -4.45 -1.13
N LEU A 55 18.72 -3.97 -2.05
CA LEU A 55 17.29 -3.75 -1.83
C LEU A 55 16.53 -4.96 -2.37
N THR A 56 15.65 -5.54 -1.56
CA THR A 56 14.85 -6.71 -1.92
C THR A 56 13.37 -6.36 -1.87
N VAL A 57 12.66 -6.62 -2.97
CA VAL A 57 11.21 -6.61 -3.04
C VAL A 57 10.73 -8.05 -2.83
N GLY A 58 10.05 -8.28 -1.72
CA GLY A 58 9.43 -9.57 -1.42
C GLY A 58 8.24 -9.87 -2.32
N ARG A 59 7.80 -11.13 -2.28
CA ARG A 59 6.65 -11.63 -3.05
C ARG A 59 5.42 -10.76 -2.88
N GLY A 60 4.62 -10.64 -3.93
CA GLY A 60 3.43 -9.81 -3.88
C GLY A 60 2.65 -9.75 -5.18
N ILE A 61 1.61 -8.94 -5.14
CA ILE A 61 0.64 -8.76 -6.20
C ILE A 61 0.43 -7.28 -6.39
N ILE A 62 0.52 -6.82 -7.64
CA ILE A 62 0.08 -5.48 -8.03
C ILE A 62 -1.14 -5.58 -8.95
N TYR A 63 -2.02 -4.60 -8.88
CA TYR A 63 -3.18 -4.45 -9.74
C TYR A 63 -3.01 -3.18 -10.60
N LYS A 64 -2.90 -3.35 -11.91
CA LYS A 64 -2.68 -2.26 -12.87
C LYS A 64 -3.35 -2.60 -14.20
N GLU A 65 -3.96 -1.61 -14.84
CA GLU A 65 -4.71 -1.79 -16.10
C GLU A 65 -5.71 -2.96 -16.09
N LYS A 66 -6.44 -3.10 -14.98
CA LYS A 66 -7.43 -4.17 -14.76
C LYS A 66 -6.85 -5.59 -14.75
N ARG A 67 -5.55 -5.74 -14.44
CA ARG A 67 -4.86 -7.03 -14.38
C ARG A 67 -4.02 -7.15 -13.12
N PHE A 68 -3.93 -8.37 -12.64
CA PHE A 68 -3.03 -8.74 -11.55
C PHE A 68 -1.69 -9.22 -12.11
N TYR A 69 -0.61 -8.68 -11.59
CA TYR A 69 0.75 -9.15 -11.85
C TYR A 69 1.33 -9.72 -10.57
N PHE A 70 1.96 -10.89 -10.68
CA PHE A 70 2.43 -11.67 -9.55
C PHE A 70 3.95 -11.66 -9.54
N LEU A 71 4.51 -11.29 -8.39
CA LEU A 71 5.92 -11.51 -8.08
C LEU A 71 6.02 -12.74 -7.17
N GLU A 72 6.26 -13.90 -7.76
CA GLU A 72 6.33 -15.17 -7.03
C GLU A 72 7.67 -15.38 -6.31
N GLU A 73 8.74 -14.78 -6.82
CA GLU A 73 10.08 -14.84 -6.24
C GLU A 73 10.56 -13.45 -5.86
N PRO A 74 11.23 -13.28 -4.70
CA PRO A 74 11.79 -11.99 -4.32
C PRO A 74 12.78 -11.47 -5.37
N CYS A 75 12.67 -10.20 -5.70
CA CYS A 75 13.60 -9.53 -6.62
C CYS A 75 14.58 -8.67 -5.82
N SER A 76 15.88 -8.86 -6.06
CA SER A 76 16.93 -8.09 -5.41
C SER A 76 17.66 -7.22 -6.42
N LEU A 77 17.97 -5.99 -6.03
CA LEU A 77 18.69 -5.01 -6.83
C LEU A 77 19.76 -4.31 -6.00
N ALA A 78 20.86 -3.96 -6.64
CA ALA A 78 21.91 -3.15 -6.02
C ALA A 78 21.37 -1.75 -5.69
N CYS A 79 21.72 -1.26 -4.51
CA CYS A 79 21.26 0.01 -3.98
C CYS A 79 22.45 0.81 -3.46
N GLU A 80 23.09 1.56 -4.36
CA GLU A 80 24.24 2.40 -4.05
C GLU A 80 23.80 3.70 -3.36
N PRO A 81 24.50 4.21 -2.34
CA PRO A 81 24.13 5.45 -1.67
C PRO A 81 24.52 6.69 -2.52
N LEU A 82 23.57 7.20 -3.31
CA LEU A 82 23.83 8.31 -4.24
C LEU A 82 23.47 9.70 -3.70
N ASP A 83 22.93 9.80 -2.48
CA ASP A 83 22.39 11.02 -1.88
C ASP A 83 21.38 11.77 -2.79
N ARG A 84 20.56 11.01 -3.51
CA ARG A 84 19.47 11.52 -4.37
C ARG A 84 18.20 10.76 -4.12
N VAL A 85 17.06 11.40 -4.35
CA VAL A 85 15.75 10.73 -4.31
C VAL A 85 15.70 9.72 -5.43
N ARG A 86 15.44 8.46 -5.08
CA ARG A 86 15.19 7.38 -6.03
C ARG A 86 13.86 6.73 -5.77
N TYR A 87 13.25 6.26 -6.84
CA TYR A 87 11.93 5.66 -6.90
C TYR A 87 12.10 4.18 -7.23
N LEU A 88 11.67 3.34 -6.29
CA LEU A 88 11.51 1.92 -6.55
C LEU A 88 10.12 1.71 -7.14
N LYS A 89 10.06 1.16 -8.35
CA LYS A 89 8.80 1.04 -9.09
C LYS A 89 8.74 -0.24 -9.91
N VAL A 90 7.53 -0.67 -10.21
CA VAL A 90 7.26 -1.72 -11.19
C VAL A 90 6.93 -1.04 -12.52
N ARG A 91 7.69 -1.35 -13.57
CA ARG A 91 7.43 -0.92 -14.94
C ARG A 91 6.80 -2.07 -15.71
N LEU A 92 5.60 -1.84 -16.25
CA LEU A 92 4.94 -2.80 -17.14
C LEU A 92 5.50 -2.69 -18.54
N LEU A 93 5.78 -3.85 -19.14
CA LEU A 93 6.21 -3.98 -20.52
C LEU A 93 4.98 -4.12 -21.45
N PRO A 94 5.11 -3.77 -22.73
CA PRO A 94 4.05 -4.00 -23.70
C PRO A 94 3.65 -5.48 -23.73
N GLU A 95 2.34 -5.73 -23.73
CA GLU A 95 1.80 -7.07 -23.82
C GLU A 95 2.24 -7.77 -25.11
N VAL A 96 2.73 -9.01 -24.97
CA VAL A 96 3.09 -9.86 -26.10
C VAL A 96 1.97 -10.86 -26.35
N ARG A 97 1.51 -10.93 -27.60
CA ARG A 97 0.50 -11.90 -28.06
C ARG A 97 1.14 -12.90 -29.00
N SER A 98 1.07 -14.18 -28.65
CA SER A 98 1.56 -15.30 -29.44
C SER A 98 0.44 -16.36 -29.60
N PRO A 99 0.56 -17.30 -30.54
CA PRO A 99 -0.44 -18.36 -30.69
C PRO A 99 -0.66 -19.14 -29.39
N GLY A 100 -1.82 -18.98 -28.77
CA GLY A 100 -2.20 -19.65 -27.53
C GLY A 100 -1.80 -18.95 -26.23
N GLU A 101 -1.12 -17.81 -26.28
CA GLU A 101 -0.63 -17.11 -25.09
C GLU A 101 -0.75 -15.57 -25.22
N VAL A 102 -1.15 -14.94 -24.12
CA VAL A 102 -1.08 -13.49 -23.93
C VAL A 102 -0.25 -13.27 -22.68
N ARG A 103 0.90 -12.62 -22.82
CA ARG A 103 1.85 -12.43 -21.74
C ARG A 103 2.01 -10.93 -21.43
N GLY A 104 1.69 -10.57 -20.19
CA GLY A 104 2.02 -9.27 -19.62
C GLY A 104 3.19 -9.45 -18.66
N GLU A 105 4.22 -8.64 -18.81
CA GLU A 105 5.41 -8.68 -17.96
C GLU A 105 5.60 -7.35 -17.27
N GLY A 106 6.24 -7.39 -16.10
CA GLY A 106 6.67 -6.20 -15.38
C GLY A 106 8.07 -6.42 -14.82
N GLU A 107 8.86 -5.36 -14.79
CA GLU A 107 10.20 -5.34 -14.22
C GLU A 107 10.25 -4.39 -13.01
N ILE A 108 11.07 -4.73 -12.02
CA ILE A 108 11.35 -3.83 -10.89
C ILE A 108 12.56 -3.00 -11.26
N VAL A 109 12.40 -1.68 -11.18
CA VAL A 109 13.46 -0.72 -11.49
C VAL A 109 13.64 0.28 -10.35
N LEU A 110 14.87 0.74 -10.18
CA LEU A 110 15.25 1.79 -9.24
C LEU A 110 15.87 2.94 -10.03
N GLU A 111 15.19 4.07 -10.07
CA GLU A 111 15.56 5.21 -10.93
C GLU A 111 15.40 6.55 -10.20
N GLU A 112 16.04 7.61 -10.72
CA GLU A 112 15.87 8.99 -10.22
C GLU A 112 14.64 9.68 -10.83
N ARG A 113 14.08 9.13 -11.93
CA ARG A 113 12.89 9.65 -12.58
C ARG A 113 11.62 9.25 -11.79
N PRO A 114 10.73 10.21 -11.50
CA PRO A 114 9.42 9.94 -10.94
C PRO A 114 8.60 8.94 -11.77
N VAL A 115 7.64 8.29 -11.12
CA VAL A 115 6.74 7.32 -11.75
C VAL A 115 5.96 7.94 -12.92
N ASP A 116 5.79 7.15 -13.97
CA ASP A 116 4.87 7.43 -15.06
C ASP A 116 3.63 6.56 -14.92
N ASP A 117 2.54 7.16 -14.46
CA ASP A 117 1.32 6.45 -14.08
C ASP A 117 0.69 5.65 -15.23
N ALA A 118 1.05 5.90 -16.48
CA ALA A 118 0.56 5.12 -17.61
C ALA A 118 1.02 3.65 -17.52
N PHE A 119 2.31 3.41 -17.26
CA PHE A 119 2.90 2.06 -17.31
C PHE A 119 3.79 1.71 -16.11
N GLU A 120 3.98 2.63 -15.16
CA GLU A 120 4.76 2.40 -13.94
C GLU A 120 3.87 2.46 -12.69
N LEU A 121 4.33 1.84 -11.61
CA LEU A 121 3.70 1.85 -10.29
C LEU A 121 4.76 2.00 -9.20
N GLU A 122 4.67 3.05 -8.40
CA GLU A 122 5.61 3.29 -7.29
C GLU A 122 5.37 2.32 -6.14
N LEU A 123 6.44 1.66 -5.67
CA LEU A 123 6.43 0.80 -4.48
C LEU A 123 6.90 1.55 -3.25
N CYS A 124 7.93 2.39 -3.40
CA CYS A 124 8.43 3.32 -2.40
C CYS A 124 9.46 4.26 -3.04
N ARG A 125 9.92 5.23 -2.25
CA ARG A 125 11.08 6.06 -2.57
C ARG A 125 11.93 6.32 -1.35
N PHE A 126 13.14 6.81 -1.57
CA PHE A 126 14.08 7.15 -0.50
C PHE A 126 15.23 8.00 -1.04
N ARG A 127 15.94 8.68 -0.13
CA ARG A 127 17.23 9.33 -0.40
C ARG A 127 18.27 8.73 0.53
N LEU A 128 19.17 7.91 -0.02
CA LEU A 128 20.18 7.17 0.76
C LEU A 128 21.53 7.89 0.70
N GLN A 129 22.05 8.29 1.86
CA GLN A 129 23.32 8.98 2.02
C GLN A 129 24.50 8.01 2.07
N GLU A 130 25.68 8.50 1.68
CA GLU A 130 26.91 7.71 1.73
C GLU A 130 27.25 7.28 3.16
N GLY A 131 27.59 6.00 3.33
CA GLY A 131 27.88 5.41 4.65
C GLY A 131 26.64 5.12 5.52
N ALA A 132 25.44 5.48 5.07
CA ALA A 132 24.22 5.25 5.82
C ALA A 132 23.60 3.86 5.53
N ARG A 133 22.70 3.45 6.42
CA ARG A 133 21.86 2.27 6.26
C ARG A 133 20.45 2.70 5.91
N LEU A 134 19.89 2.15 4.84
CA LEU A 134 18.48 2.34 4.53
C LEU A 134 17.61 1.61 5.57
N ARG A 135 16.85 2.38 6.33
CA ARG A 135 15.87 1.89 7.31
C ARG A 135 14.60 1.47 6.58
N ASP A 136 14.27 0.19 6.73
CA ASP A 136 13.06 -0.45 6.21
C ASP A 136 12.03 -0.76 7.32
N ARG A 137 12.36 -0.35 8.56
CA ARG A 137 11.48 -0.39 9.74
C ARG A 137 11.33 1.01 10.30
N HIS A 138 10.09 1.38 10.57
CA HIS A 138 9.70 2.69 11.08
C HIS A 138 9.37 2.59 12.56
N GLU A 139 9.86 3.54 13.34
CA GLU A 139 9.61 3.56 14.79
C GLU A 139 8.24 4.15 15.11
N ASN A 140 7.82 5.14 14.31
CA ASN A 140 6.55 5.82 14.46
C ASN A 140 6.00 6.29 13.10
N PHE A 141 4.78 6.82 13.09
CA PHE A 141 4.04 7.20 11.90
C PHE A 141 4.70 8.39 11.18
N ALA A 142 5.31 9.31 11.92
CA ALA A 142 6.04 10.46 11.35
C ALA A 142 7.35 10.02 10.66
N ASP A 143 7.94 8.90 11.09
CA ASP A 143 9.19 8.36 10.54
C ASP A 143 9.07 7.97 9.05
N PHE A 144 7.84 7.67 8.58
CA PHE A 144 7.57 7.33 7.18
C PHE A 144 7.77 8.47 6.18
N SER A 145 7.88 9.73 6.64
CA SER A 145 8.18 10.88 5.79
C SER A 145 9.52 11.54 6.12
N THR A 146 10.44 10.80 6.74
CA THR A 146 11.81 11.29 6.94
C THR A 146 12.52 11.44 5.60
N GLU A 147 13.28 12.52 5.45
CA GLU A 147 13.90 12.87 4.16
C GLU A 147 15.03 11.89 3.77
N TYR A 148 15.77 11.39 4.76
CA TYR A 148 17.00 10.62 4.56
C TYR A 148 16.90 9.20 5.10
N ASP A 149 17.57 8.29 4.39
CA ASP A 149 17.93 6.94 4.83
C ASP A 149 16.76 6.07 5.30
N THR A 150 15.55 6.34 4.83
CA THR A 150 14.35 5.64 5.25
C THR A 150 13.45 5.39 4.06
N VAL A 151 12.86 4.19 4.01
CA VAL A 151 11.90 3.83 2.95
C VAL A 151 10.62 4.62 3.15
N ASP A 152 10.27 5.48 2.20
CA ASP A 152 9.04 6.27 2.17
C ASP A 152 7.98 5.54 1.33
N TYR A 153 6.93 5.07 2.01
CA TYR A 153 5.75 4.43 1.42
C TYR A 153 4.56 5.38 1.23
N THR A 154 4.67 6.64 1.65
CA THR A 154 3.55 7.59 1.76
C THR A 154 2.99 8.03 0.41
N TYR A 155 3.67 7.68 -0.68
CA TYR A 155 3.26 7.92 -2.06
C TYR A 155 2.87 6.65 -2.81
N ALA A 156 3.22 5.48 -2.28
CA ALA A 156 2.94 4.20 -2.91
C ALA A 156 1.45 3.88 -2.86
N PRO A 157 0.74 3.81 -4.00
CA PRO A 157 -0.68 3.51 -4.02
C PRO A 157 -0.93 2.04 -3.70
N TRP A 158 -1.82 1.77 -2.75
CA TRP A 158 -2.39 0.44 -2.57
C TRP A 158 -3.73 0.34 -3.27
N SER A 159 -4.02 -0.84 -3.83
CA SER A 159 -5.26 -1.07 -4.55
C SER A 159 -6.43 -1.09 -3.57
N GLY A 160 -7.52 -0.43 -3.93
CA GLY A 160 -8.73 -0.37 -3.13
C GLY A 160 -9.93 0.02 -3.98
N GLU A 161 -11.12 -0.24 -3.45
CA GLU A 161 -12.39 0.06 -4.11
C GLU A 161 -12.53 1.58 -4.35
N GLU A 162 -12.88 1.95 -5.58
CA GLU A 162 -13.02 3.30 -6.14
C GLU A 162 -11.75 4.16 -6.16
N ASN A 163 -10.88 4.06 -5.15
CA ASN A 163 -9.71 4.90 -4.93
C ASN A 163 -8.56 4.09 -4.35
N SER A 164 -7.32 4.47 -4.69
CA SER A 164 -6.14 3.90 -4.05
C SER A 164 -6.13 4.26 -2.56
N VAL A 165 -5.68 3.31 -1.75
CA VAL A 165 -5.65 3.40 -0.29
C VAL A 165 -4.22 3.53 0.21
N LEU A 166 -4.07 3.90 1.49
CA LEU A 166 -2.76 3.94 2.14
C LEU A 166 -2.20 2.53 2.31
N ASN A 167 -0.88 2.44 2.39
CA ASN A 167 -0.20 1.21 2.77
C ASN A 167 -0.74 0.69 4.12
N PRO A 168 -1.19 -0.59 4.22
CA PRO A 168 -1.69 -1.16 5.47
C PRO A 168 -0.71 -1.04 6.65
N LEU A 169 0.60 -0.98 6.39
CA LEU A 169 1.60 -0.75 7.43
C LEU A 169 1.48 0.66 8.05
N LEU A 170 1.27 1.70 7.23
CA LEU A 170 1.06 3.07 7.68
C LEU A 170 -0.15 3.15 8.61
N LEU A 171 -1.27 2.58 8.18
CA LEU A 171 -2.51 2.63 8.96
C LEU A 171 -2.41 1.83 10.26
N LYS A 172 -1.77 0.66 10.26
CA LYS A 172 -1.50 -0.10 11.49
C LYS A 172 -0.66 0.69 12.49
N GLN A 173 0.41 1.32 12.00
CA GLN A 173 1.28 2.13 12.84
C GLN A 173 0.51 3.31 13.43
N TYR A 174 -0.26 4.02 12.61
CA TYR A 174 -1.14 5.11 13.04
C TYR A 174 -2.11 4.68 14.14
N ALA A 175 -2.82 3.57 13.92
CA ALA A 175 -3.81 3.05 14.87
C ALA A 175 -3.16 2.62 16.20
N ALA A 176 -1.99 1.98 16.15
CA ALA A 176 -1.25 1.60 17.34
C ALA A 176 -0.83 2.82 18.16
N GLU A 177 -0.30 3.86 17.51
CA GLU A 177 0.08 5.11 18.18
C GLU A 177 -1.12 5.86 18.76
N LEU A 178 -2.25 5.89 18.04
CA LEU A 178 -3.44 6.59 18.49
C LEU A 178 -4.03 5.97 19.77
N LEU A 179 -3.95 4.64 19.91
CA LEU A 179 -4.36 3.92 21.12
C LEU A 179 -3.34 4.03 22.26
N ALA A 180 -2.04 4.05 21.93
CA ALA A 180 -0.97 4.13 22.92
C ALA A 180 -0.92 5.47 23.68
N LYS A 181 -1.40 6.57 23.09
CA LYS A 181 -1.40 7.90 23.70
C LYS A 181 -2.23 8.02 24.99
N GLY A 182 -3.19 7.12 25.22
CA GLY A 182 -4.12 7.20 26.34
C GLY A 182 -5.11 8.37 26.21
N GLY A 183 -6.26 8.30 26.90
CA GLY A 183 -7.29 9.34 26.80
C GLY A 183 -7.91 9.50 25.41
N THR A 184 -7.78 8.47 24.56
CA THR A 184 -8.24 8.48 23.17
C THR A 184 -9.75 8.77 23.09
N GLU A 185 -10.12 9.80 22.33
CA GLU A 185 -11.53 10.11 22.05
C GLU A 185 -12.25 8.89 21.48
N SER A 186 -13.56 8.76 21.71
CA SER A 186 -14.33 7.59 21.28
C SER A 186 -14.24 7.34 19.76
N VAL A 187 -14.17 8.41 18.97
CA VAL A 187 -14.02 8.34 17.50
C VAL A 187 -12.63 7.85 17.11
N ASP A 188 -11.59 8.31 17.80
CA ASP A 188 -10.20 7.89 17.56
C ASP A 188 -10.02 6.40 17.88
N ALA A 189 -10.59 5.94 19.00
CA ALA A 189 -10.57 4.54 19.38
C ALA A 189 -11.35 3.67 18.38
N ALA A 190 -12.53 4.12 17.95
CA ALA A 190 -13.33 3.40 16.94
C ALA A 190 -12.59 3.30 15.60
N PHE A 191 -11.95 4.37 15.14
CA PHE A 191 -11.17 4.37 13.91
C PHE A 191 -9.96 3.42 14.01
N ALA A 192 -9.17 3.51 15.10
CA ALA A 192 -8.03 2.63 15.31
C ALA A 192 -8.44 1.15 15.38
N MET A 193 -9.51 0.82 16.10
CA MET A 193 -10.02 -0.56 16.19
C MET A 193 -10.54 -1.07 14.83
N ALA A 194 -11.17 -0.20 14.02
CA ALA A 194 -11.59 -0.55 12.66
C ALA A 194 -10.39 -0.83 11.73
N VAL A 195 -9.31 -0.06 11.87
CA VAL A 195 -8.05 -0.29 11.14
C VAL A 195 -7.41 -1.61 11.54
N LEU A 196 -7.26 -1.87 12.84
CA LEU A 196 -6.59 -3.07 13.33
C LEU A 196 -7.40 -4.35 13.02
N SER A 197 -8.73 -4.30 13.15
CA SER A 197 -9.60 -5.45 12.86
C SER A 197 -9.58 -5.86 11.38
N GLN A 198 -9.36 -4.91 10.46
CA GLN A 198 -9.20 -5.17 9.03
C GLN A 198 -7.74 -5.36 8.60
N GLY A 199 -6.81 -5.47 9.55
CA GLY A 199 -5.40 -5.67 9.22
C GLY A 199 -4.83 -4.53 8.37
N GLY A 200 -5.29 -3.29 8.59
CA GLY A 200 -4.82 -2.09 7.88
C GLY A 200 -5.50 -1.83 6.53
N ALA A 201 -6.33 -2.76 6.04
CA ALA A 201 -7.04 -2.60 4.77
C ALA A 201 -8.32 -1.76 4.94
N VAL A 202 -8.16 -0.43 5.03
CA VAL A 202 -9.29 0.50 5.18
C VAL A 202 -9.47 1.31 3.90
N CYS A 203 -10.72 1.44 3.45
CA CYS A 203 -11.03 2.19 2.23
C CYS A 203 -10.69 3.68 2.36
N ALA A 204 -10.32 4.32 1.25
CA ALA A 204 -9.92 5.73 1.25
C ALA A 204 -11.02 6.64 1.80
N ARG A 205 -12.30 6.33 1.53
CA ARG A 205 -13.44 7.08 2.05
C ARG A 205 -13.45 7.15 3.58
N ALA A 206 -13.26 6.03 4.26
CA ALA A 206 -13.26 6.01 5.73
C ALA A 206 -12.12 6.85 6.31
N VAL A 207 -10.92 6.78 5.73
CA VAL A 207 -9.77 7.61 6.14
C VAL A 207 -10.06 9.10 5.91
N ARG A 208 -10.59 9.46 4.75
CA ARG A 208 -10.92 10.87 4.43
C ARG A 208 -12.00 11.43 5.35
N GLU A 209 -13.04 10.66 5.65
CA GLU A 209 -14.11 11.09 6.56
C GLU A 209 -13.61 11.24 8.00
N TYR A 210 -12.73 10.35 8.45
CA TYR A 210 -12.07 10.51 9.75
C TYR A 210 -11.24 11.80 9.81
N ILE A 211 -10.41 12.07 8.79
CA ILE A 211 -9.64 13.32 8.71
C ILE A 211 -10.55 14.55 8.69
N ARG A 212 -11.61 14.52 7.88
CA ARG A 212 -12.60 15.61 7.80
C ARG A 212 -13.30 15.83 9.13
N HIS A 213 -13.63 14.78 9.86
CA HIS A 213 -14.25 14.89 11.18
C HIS A 213 -13.31 15.57 12.18
N LYS A 214 -12.02 15.21 12.21
CA LYS A 214 -11.04 15.77 13.15
C LYS A 214 -10.59 17.19 12.80
N THR A 215 -10.43 17.50 11.51
CA THR A 215 -9.80 18.75 11.04
C THR A 215 -10.77 19.75 10.41
N GLY A 216 -12.02 19.34 10.14
CA GLY A 216 -12.99 20.11 9.36
C GLY A 216 -12.67 20.19 7.86
N LYS A 217 -11.55 19.62 7.40
CA LYS A 217 -11.08 19.70 6.00
C LYS A 217 -11.02 18.32 5.38
N SER A 218 -11.44 18.21 4.12
CA SER A 218 -11.25 16.98 3.36
C SER A 218 -9.87 17.00 2.68
N PRO A 219 -9.06 15.95 2.82
CA PRO A 219 -7.79 15.85 2.11
C PRO A 219 -8.04 15.76 0.59
N ALA A 220 -7.08 16.22 -0.19
CA ALA A 220 -7.10 16.10 -1.65
C ALA A 220 -7.10 14.62 -2.11
N LYS A 221 -7.32 14.39 -3.41
CA LYS A 221 -7.24 13.03 -4.00
C LYS A 221 -5.80 12.48 -3.90
N GLY A 222 -5.69 11.15 -3.87
CA GLY A 222 -4.42 10.43 -3.73
C GLY A 222 -4.12 9.98 -2.30
N VAL A 223 -3.02 9.25 -2.14
CA VAL A 223 -2.64 8.62 -0.86
C VAL A 223 -1.85 9.57 0.04
N ARG A 224 -0.97 10.39 -0.53
CA ARG A 224 -0.14 11.34 0.23
C ARG A 224 -0.96 12.34 1.06
N PRO A 225 -2.01 13.01 0.52
CA PRO A 225 -2.82 13.92 1.33
C PRO A 225 -3.53 13.24 2.50
N MET A 226 -3.85 11.94 2.38
CA MET A 226 -4.40 11.17 3.49
C MET A 226 -3.34 10.94 4.58
N TYR A 227 -2.10 10.60 4.20
CA TYR A 227 -0.99 10.49 5.15
C TYR A 227 -0.75 11.81 5.89
N GLU A 228 -0.68 12.94 5.18
CA GLU A 228 -0.45 14.26 5.76
C GLU A 228 -1.57 14.68 6.72
N GLY A 229 -2.82 14.41 6.35
CA GLY A 229 -3.97 14.69 7.23
C GLY A 229 -3.93 13.88 8.52
N LEU A 230 -3.59 12.59 8.44
CA LEU A 230 -3.40 11.73 9.63
C LEU A 230 -2.22 12.23 10.48
N LEU A 231 -1.09 12.58 9.86
CA LEU A 231 0.08 13.07 10.58
C LEU A 231 -0.22 14.37 11.33
N GLY A 232 -0.98 15.28 10.73
CA GLY A 232 -1.45 16.51 11.37
C GLY A 232 -2.25 16.24 12.65
N ILE A 233 -3.20 15.30 12.60
CA ILE A 233 -4.01 14.89 13.76
C ILE A 233 -3.13 14.34 14.88
N LEU A 234 -2.12 13.53 14.55
CA LEU A 234 -1.19 13.00 15.55
C LEU A 234 -0.31 14.09 16.18
N ASN A 235 0.07 15.12 15.44
CA ASN A 235 0.91 16.19 15.97
C ASN A 235 0.12 17.16 16.86
N GLU A 236 -1.10 17.55 16.46
CA GLU A 236 -1.98 18.39 17.30
C GLU A 236 -2.27 17.76 18.67
N GLY A 237 -2.39 16.43 18.73
CA GLY A 237 -2.57 15.70 19.98
C GLY A 237 -1.31 15.70 20.87
N LYS A 238 -0.10 15.84 20.32
CA LYS A 238 1.13 15.93 21.12
C LYS A 238 1.24 17.30 21.78
N ASP A 239 1.01 18.39 21.04
CA ASP A 239 1.12 19.75 21.56
C ASP A 239 0.16 20.01 22.73
N ARG A 240 -1.09 19.52 22.64
CA ARG A 240 -2.07 19.63 23.75
C ARG A 240 -1.68 18.85 25.00
N GLN A 241 -0.96 17.74 24.84
CA GLN A 241 -0.53 16.89 25.95
C GLN A 241 0.70 17.48 26.65
N GLU A 242 1.63 18.07 25.90
CA GLU A 242 2.77 18.81 26.45
C GLU A 242 2.36 20.09 27.19
N ASP A 243 1.38 20.86 26.68
CA ASP A 243 0.85 22.03 27.38
C ASP A 243 0.11 21.65 28.67
N GLY A 244 -0.66 20.56 28.66
CA GLY A 244 -1.36 20.07 29.85
C GLY A 244 -0.43 19.57 30.96
N ASP A 245 0.71 18.94 30.61
CA ASP A 245 1.73 18.54 31.59
C ASP A 245 2.52 19.74 32.12
N ARG A 246 2.79 20.74 31.28
CA ARG A 246 3.39 22.01 31.73
C ARG A 246 2.49 22.75 32.70
N GLU A 247 1.21 22.92 32.40
CA GLU A 247 0.26 23.57 33.32
C GLU A 247 0.15 22.84 34.66
N ARG A 248 0.11 21.50 34.65
CA ARG A 248 0.09 20.69 35.89
C ARG A 248 1.36 20.86 36.72
N SER A 249 2.53 20.98 36.07
CA SER A 249 3.79 21.20 36.79
C SER A 249 3.93 22.61 37.39
N VAL A 250 3.24 23.62 36.83
CA VAL A 250 3.21 24.99 37.37
C VAL A 250 2.20 25.14 38.52
N LEU A 251 1.13 24.35 38.53
CA LEU A 251 0.13 24.31 39.63
C LEU A 251 0.60 23.56 40.89
N LEU A 252 1.77 22.92 40.85
CA LEU A 252 2.37 22.15 41.94
C LEU A 252 3.51 22.90 42.68
N ILE A 253 3.66 24.20 42.44
CA ILE A 253 4.61 25.11 43.14
C ILE A 253 3.81 26.12 43.97
#